data_AF-A0A833ZV95-F1
#
_entry.id   AF-A0A833ZV95-F1
#
_cell.length_a   1.000
_cell.length_b   1.000
_cell.length_c   1.000
_cell.angle_alpha   90.00
_cell.angle_beta   90.00
_cell.angle_gamma   90.00
#
_symmetry.space_group_name_H-M   'P 1'
#
loop_
_entity.id
_entity.type
_entity.pdbx_description
1 polymer ?
#
loop_
_entity_poly.entity_id
_entity_poly.type
_entity_poly.pdbx_seq_one_letter_code
_entity_poly.pdbx_strand_id
1 'polypeptide(L)'
;MLQDRKALQDLLDMLEQEPLGHLDGPGGTILNELQKDSTYAYNGSQHLILYLLEAIMALSDIQYCLLARSMEKKILSQQRDLVRSILEPHFECSESTPFTLKPELLAPLQEEDLAITYGLLEECGLEMELHSPRSTWDLGAKKPLSALYGALCVLQQLAEA
;
A
#
# COMPACT_ATOMS: atom_id res chain seq x y z
N MET A 1 9.04 10.05 -2.92
CA MET A 1 7.66 10.30 -3.39
C MET A 1 6.62 9.92 -2.35
N LEU A 2 6.70 8.75 -1.68
CA LEU A 2 5.74 8.40 -0.61
C LEU A 2 5.67 9.42 0.55
N GLN A 3 6.74 10.16 0.83
CA GLN A 3 6.75 11.24 1.83
C GLN A 3 6.34 12.61 1.26
N ASP A 4 6.04 12.70 -0.03
CA ASP A 4 5.67 13.94 -0.73
C ASP A 4 4.37 13.71 -1.49
N ARG A 5 3.25 13.88 -0.78
CA ARG A 5 1.90 13.67 -1.32
C ARG A 5 1.59 14.61 -2.47
N LYS A 6 2.15 15.82 -2.46
CA LYS A 6 1.99 16.78 -3.54
C LYS A 6 2.65 16.24 -4.81
N ALA A 7 3.87 15.72 -4.73
CA ALA A 7 4.54 15.11 -5.89
C ALA A 7 3.76 13.91 -6.45
N LEU A 8 3.07 13.13 -5.61
CA LEU A 8 2.23 12.02 -6.05
C LEU A 8 0.96 12.50 -6.75
N GLN A 9 0.30 13.52 -6.20
CA GLN A 9 -0.86 14.16 -6.83
C GLN A 9 -0.49 14.81 -8.17
N ASP A 10 0.61 15.57 -8.20
CA ASP A 10 1.09 16.24 -9.42
C ASP A 10 1.39 15.20 -10.52
N LEU A 11 1.91 14.01 -10.16
CA LEU A 11 2.10 12.89 -11.10
C LEU A 11 0.76 12.33 -11.60
N LEU A 12 -0.21 12.13 -10.71
CA LEU A 12 -1.54 11.63 -11.08
C LEU A 12 -2.23 12.59 -12.06
N ASP A 13 -2.27 13.88 -11.71
CA ASP A 13 -2.87 14.93 -12.54
C ASP A 13 -2.18 15.03 -13.91
N MET A 14 -0.86 14.78 -13.98
CA MET A 14 -0.12 14.78 -15.24
C MET A 14 -0.42 13.55 -16.09
N LEU A 15 -0.60 12.38 -15.47
CA LEU A 15 -0.92 11.14 -16.17
C LEU A 15 -2.36 11.12 -16.72
N GLU A 16 -3.24 11.97 -16.21
CA GLU A 16 -4.59 12.18 -16.76
C GLU A 16 -4.61 13.16 -17.95
N GLN A 17 -3.54 13.91 -18.18
CA GLN A 17 -3.49 14.89 -19.27
C GLN A 17 -3.15 14.26 -20.62
N GLU A 18 -3.78 14.78 -21.68
CA GLU A 18 -3.39 14.52 -23.07
C GLU A 18 -3.18 15.85 -23.82
N PRO A 19 -1.96 16.14 -24.34
CA PRO A 19 -0.75 15.32 -24.27
C PRO A 19 -0.05 15.40 -22.89
N LEU A 20 0.72 14.36 -22.56
CA LEU A 20 1.55 14.34 -21.35
C LEU A 20 2.57 15.49 -21.38
N GLY A 21 2.64 16.25 -20.30
CA GLY A 21 3.57 17.35 -20.12
C GLY A 21 4.92 16.93 -19.53
N HIS A 22 5.58 17.89 -18.88
CA HIS A 22 6.82 17.71 -18.13
C HIS A 22 6.55 17.92 -16.63
N LEU A 23 7.21 17.14 -15.79
CA LEU A 23 7.23 17.31 -14.34
C LEU A 23 8.67 17.37 -13.84
N ASP A 24 8.89 18.09 -12.76
CA ASP A 24 10.16 18.10 -12.06
C ASP A 24 10.19 17.06 -10.92
N GLY A 25 11.39 16.77 -10.42
CA GLY A 25 11.59 15.93 -9.24
C GLY A 25 11.26 14.43 -9.44
N PRO A 26 10.86 13.72 -8.37
CA PRO A 26 10.59 12.29 -8.43
C PRO A 26 9.45 11.92 -9.39
N GLY A 27 8.39 12.73 -9.45
CA GLY A 27 7.27 12.52 -10.38
C GLY A 27 7.71 12.62 -11.85
N GLY A 28 8.53 13.61 -12.18
CA GLY A 28 9.16 13.74 -13.49
C GLY A 28 10.04 12.56 -13.88
N THR A 29 10.79 12.02 -12.91
CA THR A 29 11.63 10.83 -13.14
C THR A 29 10.77 9.63 -13.53
N ILE A 30 9.68 9.38 -12.80
CA ILE A 30 8.74 8.29 -13.12
C ILE A 30 8.07 8.53 -14.47
N LEU A 31 7.56 9.73 -14.72
CA LEU A 31 6.93 10.10 -16.00
C LEU A 31 7.87 9.85 -17.18
N ASN A 32 9.13 10.23 -17.07
CA ASN A 32 10.14 10.01 -18.09
C ASN A 32 10.40 8.51 -18.33
N GLU A 33 10.46 7.68 -17.29
CA GLU A 33 10.59 6.22 -17.46
C GLU A 33 9.38 5.63 -18.19
N LEU A 34 8.16 6.09 -17.85
CA LEU A 34 6.94 5.63 -18.52
C LEU A 34 6.91 6.03 -20.00
N GLN A 35 7.39 7.23 -20.33
CA GLN A 35 7.44 7.72 -21.71
C GLN A 35 8.49 7.02 -22.59
N LYS A 36 9.48 6.33 -22.00
CA LYS A 36 10.44 5.52 -22.79
C LYS A 36 9.77 4.35 -23.50
N ASP A 37 8.67 3.84 -22.95
CA ASP A 37 7.88 2.82 -23.60
C ASP A 37 6.84 3.49 -24.52
N SER A 38 7.11 3.51 -25.82
CA SER A 38 6.19 4.07 -26.82
C SER A 38 4.83 3.37 -26.87
N THR A 39 4.70 2.19 -26.24
CA THR A 39 3.45 1.43 -26.15
C THR A 39 2.67 1.69 -24.87
N TYR A 40 3.22 2.51 -23.95
CA TYR A 40 2.63 2.87 -22.66
C TYR A 40 1.17 3.34 -22.76
N ALA A 41 0.89 4.26 -23.68
CA ALA A 41 -0.45 4.80 -23.91
C ALA A 41 -1.38 3.79 -24.61
N TYR A 42 -0.82 2.84 -25.38
CA TYR A 42 -1.59 1.95 -26.25
C TYR A 42 -1.98 0.62 -25.58
N ASN A 43 -1.21 0.18 -24.58
CA ASN A 43 -1.37 -1.15 -23.96
C ASN A 43 -2.22 -1.14 -22.68
N GLY A 44 -2.84 0.00 -22.32
CA GLY A 44 -3.62 0.13 -21.09
C GLY A 44 -2.79 0.21 -19.81
N SER A 45 -1.46 0.15 -19.89
CA SER A 45 -0.54 0.28 -18.75
C SER A 45 -0.73 1.60 -18.00
N GLN A 46 -1.06 2.69 -18.72
CA GLN A 46 -1.41 3.98 -18.11
C GLN A 46 -2.57 3.87 -17.12
N HIS A 47 -3.62 3.12 -17.47
CA HIS A 47 -4.79 2.95 -16.60
C HIS A 47 -4.44 2.14 -15.35
N LEU A 48 -3.57 1.13 -15.49
CA LEU A 48 -3.09 0.35 -14.36
C LEU A 48 -2.26 1.23 -13.41
N ILE A 49 -1.37 2.07 -13.93
CA ILE A 49 -0.57 2.97 -13.10
C ILE A 49 -1.44 4.01 -12.41
N LEU A 50 -2.39 4.63 -13.13
CA LEU A 50 -3.36 5.54 -12.54
C LEU A 50 -4.11 4.87 -11.38
N TYR A 51 -4.66 3.67 -11.61
CA TYR A 51 -5.38 2.92 -10.58
C TYR A 51 -4.49 2.61 -9.35
N LEU A 52 -3.22 2.30 -9.57
CA LEU A 52 -2.26 2.07 -8.48
C LEU A 52 -1.95 3.35 -7.71
N LEU A 53 -1.74 4.47 -8.41
CA LEU A 53 -1.50 5.76 -7.78
C LEU A 53 -2.72 6.23 -6.99
N GLU A 54 -3.93 6.04 -7.51
CA GLU A 54 -5.19 6.31 -6.80
C GLU A 54 -5.33 5.45 -5.54
N ALA A 55 -5.04 4.16 -5.62
CA ALA A 55 -5.08 3.26 -4.48
C ALA A 55 -4.07 3.66 -3.38
N ILE A 56 -2.88 4.11 -3.79
CA ILE A 56 -1.88 4.66 -2.86
C ILE A 56 -2.39 6.00 -2.29
N MET A 57 -2.98 6.88 -3.11
CA MET A 57 -3.58 8.17 -2.71
C MET A 57 -4.76 8.06 -1.73
N ALA A 58 -5.43 6.92 -1.71
CA ALA A 58 -6.50 6.61 -0.75
C ALA A 58 -5.98 6.33 0.68
N LEU A 59 -4.68 6.12 0.86
CA LEU A 59 -4.06 5.89 2.17
C LEU A 59 -3.93 7.18 2.98
N SER A 60 -3.92 7.06 4.31
CA SER A 60 -3.72 8.20 5.22
C SER A 60 -2.26 8.67 5.24
N ASP A 61 -2.02 9.92 5.64
CA ASP A 61 -0.64 10.46 5.75
C ASP A 61 0.23 9.65 6.73
N ILE A 62 -0.40 9.04 7.74
CA ILE A 62 0.26 8.13 8.68
C ILE A 62 0.67 6.85 7.95
N GLN A 63 -0.23 6.24 7.17
CA GLN A 63 0.08 5.06 6.36
C GLN A 63 1.21 5.31 5.37
N TYR A 64 1.27 6.49 4.75
CA TYR A 64 2.39 6.88 3.89
C TYR A 64 3.74 6.86 4.63
N CYS A 65 3.79 7.48 5.81
CA CYS A 65 4.99 7.50 6.63
C CYS A 65 5.41 6.07 7.04
N LEU A 66 4.45 5.25 7.46
CA LEU A 66 4.70 3.87 7.87
C LEU A 66 5.12 2.98 6.70
N LEU A 67 4.54 3.16 5.50
CA LEU A 67 4.95 2.45 4.29
C LEU A 67 6.38 2.81 3.87
N ALA A 68 6.74 4.10 3.94
CA ALA A 68 8.11 4.52 3.66
C ALA A 68 9.12 3.84 4.62
N ARG A 69 8.80 3.81 5.93
CA ARG A 69 9.62 3.09 6.93
C ARG A 69 9.65 1.58 6.67
N SER A 70 8.53 1.01 6.24
CA SER A 70 8.44 -0.42 5.90
C SER A 70 9.34 -0.80 4.72
N MET A 71 9.46 0.09 3.73
CA MET A 71 10.43 -0.06 2.62
C MET A 71 11.87 0.00 3.13
N GLU A 72 12.20 0.99 3.96
CA GLU A 72 13.55 1.15 4.54
C GLU A 72 13.97 -0.08 5.36
N LYS A 73 13.03 -0.63 6.14
CA LYS A 73 13.23 -1.84 6.96
C LYS A 73 13.19 -3.14 6.17
N LYS A 74 12.77 -3.10 4.90
CA LYS A 74 12.61 -4.28 4.01
C LYS A 74 11.63 -5.33 4.57
N ILE A 75 10.53 -4.87 5.16
CA ILE A 75 9.50 -5.72 5.79
C ILE A 75 8.20 -5.82 4.97
N LEU A 76 8.16 -5.23 3.76
CA LEU A 76 6.97 -5.22 2.91
C LEU A 76 6.41 -6.62 2.64
N SER A 77 7.27 -7.61 2.43
CA SER A 77 6.84 -8.98 2.11
C SER A 77 6.10 -9.65 3.27
N GLN A 78 6.60 -9.45 4.49
CA GLN A 78 6.00 -9.96 5.72
C GLN A 78 4.66 -9.28 5.96
N GLN A 79 4.60 -7.95 5.79
CA GLN A 79 3.37 -7.17 5.93
C GLN A 79 2.32 -7.58 4.90
N ARG A 80 2.71 -7.76 3.64
CA ARG A 80 1.81 -8.21 2.56
C ARG A 80 1.18 -9.55 2.92
N ASP A 81 2.01 -10.51 3.35
CA ASP A 81 1.56 -11.85 3.68
C ASP A 81 0.65 -11.87 4.92
N LEU A 82 0.93 -11.00 5.91
CA LEU A 82 0.08 -10.78 7.07
C LEU A 82 -1.29 -10.21 6.66
N VAL A 83 -1.31 -9.13 5.89
CA VAL A 83 -2.54 -8.49 5.41
C VAL A 83 -3.38 -9.47 4.58
N ARG A 84 -2.76 -10.24 3.69
CA ARG A 84 -3.44 -11.31 2.93
C ARG A 84 -4.10 -12.32 3.87
N SER A 85 -3.41 -12.75 4.93
CA SER A 85 -3.93 -13.73 5.88
C SER A 85 -5.15 -13.25 6.66
N ILE A 86 -5.32 -11.93 6.79
CA ILE A 86 -6.51 -11.29 7.36
C ILE A 86 -7.61 -11.20 6.29
N LEU A 87 -7.29 -10.70 5.10
CA LEU A 87 -8.27 -10.47 4.03
C LEU A 87 -8.91 -11.76 3.51
N GLU A 88 -8.12 -12.78 3.16
CA GLU A 88 -8.60 -14.01 2.52
C GLU A 88 -9.80 -14.67 3.25
N PRO A 89 -9.73 -14.93 4.57
CA PRO A 89 -10.84 -15.56 5.28
C PRO A 89 -12.04 -14.61 5.52
N HIS A 90 -11.84 -13.30 5.49
CA HIS A 90 -12.87 -12.32 5.85
C HIS A 90 -13.46 -11.57 4.63
N PHE A 91 -12.94 -11.80 3.42
CA PHE A 91 -13.31 -10.99 2.26
C PHE A 91 -14.81 -11.04 1.95
N GLU A 92 -15.43 -12.22 2.04
CA GLU A 92 -16.87 -12.40 1.82
C GLU A 92 -17.69 -12.30 3.13
N CYS A 93 -17.04 -12.00 4.26
CA CYS A 93 -17.72 -11.91 5.54
C CYS A 93 -18.59 -10.65 5.60
N SER A 94 -19.86 -10.82 5.96
CA SER A 94 -20.83 -9.74 6.16
C SER A 94 -21.01 -9.36 7.62
N GLU A 95 -20.24 -9.93 8.53
CA GLU A 95 -20.37 -9.76 9.98
C GLU A 95 -19.02 -9.44 10.61
N SER A 96 -19.05 -8.83 11.78
CA SER A 96 -17.83 -8.61 12.58
C SER A 96 -17.44 -9.91 13.30
N THR A 97 -16.19 -10.34 13.14
CA THR A 97 -15.72 -11.62 13.68
C THR A 97 -14.35 -11.48 14.34
N PRO A 98 -14.14 -12.04 15.54
CA PRO A 98 -12.81 -12.06 16.14
C PRO A 98 -11.87 -12.95 15.33
N PHE A 99 -10.61 -12.53 15.20
CA PHE A 99 -9.56 -13.33 14.59
C PHE A 99 -8.28 -13.26 15.41
N THR A 100 -7.34 -14.13 15.07
CA THR A 100 -6.01 -14.14 15.67
C THR A 100 -4.97 -14.21 14.56
N LEU A 101 -4.00 -13.29 14.61
CA LEU A 101 -2.88 -13.27 13.70
C LEU A 101 -2.02 -14.52 13.87
N LYS A 102 -1.58 -15.07 12.73
CA LYS A 102 -0.77 -16.30 12.70
C LYS A 102 0.61 -16.02 13.30
N PRO A 103 1.04 -16.73 14.37
CA PRO A 103 2.33 -16.51 15.02
C PRO A 103 3.52 -16.60 14.06
N GLU A 104 3.43 -17.45 13.03
CA GLU A 104 4.48 -17.68 12.04
C GLU A 104 4.72 -16.45 11.16
N LEU A 105 3.69 -15.61 10.96
CA LEU A 105 3.78 -14.36 10.22
C LEU A 105 4.27 -13.20 11.09
N LEU A 106 4.13 -13.30 12.41
CA LEU A 106 4.61 -12.31 13.38
C LEU A 106 6.06 -12.56 13.79
N ALA A 107 6.48 -13.82 13.89
CA ALA A 107 7.82 -14.20 14.36
C ALA A 107 9.00 -13.52 13.62
N PRO A 108 8.93 -13.22 12.30
CA PRO A 108 10.00 -12.52 11.61
C PRO A 108 10.09 -11.02 11.91
N LEU A 109 9.03 -10.42 12.47
CA LEU A 109 8.97 -8.99 12.77
C LEU A 109 9.52 -8.72 14.17
N GLN A 110 10.58 -7.90 14.26
CA GLN A 110 11.05 -7.39 15.55
C GLN A 110 10.04 -6.39 16.12
N GLU A 111 10.20 -5.99 17.39
CA GLU A 111 9.24 -5.12 18.09
C GLU A 111 8.95 -3.80 17.35
N GLU A 112 9.98 -3.14 16.79
CA GLU A 112 9.80 -1.92 16.00
C GLU A 112 9.05 -2.19 14.69
N ASP A 113 9.41 -3.26 13.98
CA ASP A 113 8.78 -3.64 12.71
C ASP A 113 7.31 -4.07 12.92
N LEU A 114 7.04 -4.71 14.04
CA LEU A 114 5.70 -5.08 14.49
C LEU A 114 4.87 -3.83 14.79
N ALA A 115 5.44 -2.84 15.50
CA ALA A 115 4.78 -1.58 15.77
C ALA A 115 4.43 -0.81 14.48
N ILE A 116 5.34 -0.78 13.50
CA ILE A 116 5.07 -0.19 12.17
C ILE A 116 3.92 -0.94 11.48
N THR A 117 3.95 -2.27 11.51
CA THR A 117 2.94 -3.12 10.89
C THR A 117 1.58 -2.95 11.54
N TYR A 118 1.52 -2.88 12.86
CA TYR A 118 0.27 -2.67 13.59
C TYR A 118 -0.28 -1.27 13.35
N GLY A 119 0.56 -0.24 13.29
CA GLY A 119 0.11 1.10 12.91
C GLY A 119 -0.54 1.13 11.51
N LEU A 120 -0.03 0.35 10.54
CA LEU A 120 -0.67 0.25 9.22
C LEU A 120 -2.07 -0.39 9.30
N LEU A 121 -2.23 -1.42 10.13
CA LEU A 121 -3.50 -2.13 10.36
C LEU A 121 -4.51 -1.27 11.14
N GLU A 122 -4.03 -0.50 12.12
CA GLU A 122 -4.84 0.46 12.89
C GLU A 122 -5.41 1.56 12.01
N GLU A 123 -4.61 2.09 11.09
CA GLU A 123 -5.08 3.05 10.09
C GLU A 123 -6.06 2.44 9.08
N CYS A 124 -6.15 1.10 8.99
CA CYS A 124 -7.21 0.40 8.28
C CYS A 124 -8.46 0.18 9.14
N GLY A 125 -8.50 0.63 10.39
CA GLY A 125 -9.63 0.48 11.30
C GLY A 125 -9.64 -0.83 12.09
N LEU A 126 -8.53 -1.58 12.13
CA LEU A 126 -8.39 -2.75 12.99
C LEU A 126 -7.82 -2.36 14.35
N GLU A 127 -8.43 -2.83 15.44
CA GLU A 127 -7.86 -2.62 16.77
C GLU A 127 -6.68 -3.55 16.98
N MET A 128 -5.49 -3.00 17.20
CA MET A 128 -4.27 -3.76 17.42
C MET A 128 -3.69 -3.49 18.81
N GLU A 129 -3.07 -4.49 19.41
CA GLU A 129 -2.38 -4.37 20.68
C GLU A 129 -1.03 -5.06 20.59
N LEU A 130 0.08 -4.36 20.85
CA LEU A 130 1.44 -4.87 20.63
C LEU A 130 1.70 -6.24 21.31
N HIS A 131 1.05 -6.51 22.44
CA HIS A 131 1.21 -7.73 23.22
C HIS A 131 0.10 -8.77 23.02
N SER A 132 -0.81 -8.54 22.06
CA SER A 132 -1.89 -9.45 21.73
C SER A 132 -1.98 -9.66 20.21
N PRO A 133 -1.97 -10.91 19.72
CA PRO A 133 -2.19 -11.19 18.30
C PRO A 133 -3.68 -11.17 17.93
N ARG A 134 -4.57 -10.81 18.86
CA ARG A 134 -6.03 -10.85 18.65
C ARG A 134 -6.52 -9.51 18.18
N SER A 135 -7.49 -9.55 17.27
CA SER A 135 -8.21 -8.37 16.80
C SER A 135 -9.61 -8.80 16.34
N THR A 136 -10.41 -7.83 15.95
CA THR A 136 -11.78 -8.05 15.47
C THR A 136 -11.89 -7.52 14.05
N TRP A 137 -12.38 -8.36 13.14
CA TRP A 137 -12.71 -7.95 11.79
C TRP A 137 -13.91 -7.01 11.81
N ASP A 138 -13.80 -5.89 11.10
CA ASP A 138 -14.88 -4.95 10.87
C ASP A 138 -15.09 -4.72 9.37
N LEU A 139 -16.34 -4.52 8.95
CA LEU A 139 -16.68 -4.29 7.54
C LEU A 139 -16.07 -2.99 7.00
N GLY A 140 -15.91 -1.98 7.86
CA GLY A 140 -15.24 -0.72 7.55
C GLY A 140 -13.77 -0.93 7.18
N ALA A 141 -13.12 -1.96 7.71
CA ALA A 141 -11.72 -2.27 7.43
C ALA A 141 -11.49 -2.89 6.05
N LYS A 142 -12.52 -3.46 5.40
CA LYS A 142 -12.36 -4.18 4.12
C LYS A 142 -11.73 -3.32 3.03
N LYS A 143 -12.27 -2.12 2.79
CA LYS A 143 -11.77 -1.21 1.75
C LYS A 143 -10.34 -0.74 2.03
N PRO A 144 -10.02 -0.13 3.19
CA PRO A 144 -8.67 0.36 3.45
C PRO A 144 -7.65 -0.77 3.53
N LEU A 145 -8.01 -1.94 4.07
CA LEU A 145 -7.10 -3.08 4.11
C LEU A 145 -6.83 -3.66 2.71
N SER A 146 -7.80 -3.64 1.80
CA SER A 146 -7.61 -4.00 0.39
C SER A 146 -6.68 -3.01 -0.34
N ALA A 147 -6.84 -1.71 -0.09
CA ALA A 147 -5.94 -0.68 -0.63
C ALA A 147 -4.51 -0.85 -0.11
N LEU A 148 -4.34 -1.09 1.20
CA LEU A 148 -3.04 -1.39 1.81
C LEU A 148 -2.41 -2.64 1.17
N TYR A 149 -3.17 -3.72 1.00
CA TYR A 149 -2.67 -4.94 0.35
C TYR A 149 -2.16 -4.67 -1.07
N GLY A 150 -2.92 -3.94 -1.88
CA GLY A 150 -2.51 -3.53 -3.23
C GLY A 150 -1.23 -2.70 -3.22
N ALA A 151 -1.15 -1.69 -2.34
CA ALA A 151 0.04 -0.86 -2.18
C ALA A 151 1.28 -1.70 -1.80
N LEU A 152 1.15 -2.61 -0.83
CA LEU A 152 2.23 -3.50 -0.41
C LEU A 152 2.71 -4.40 -1.56
N CYS A 153 1.80 -4.95 -2.36
CA CYS A 153 2.16 -5.79 -3.50
C CYS A 153 2.97 -5.03 -4.54
N VAL A 154 2.55 -3.82 -4.90
CA VAL A 154 3.23 -3.00 -5.90
C VAL A 154 4.57 -2.48 -5.39
N LEU A 155 4.61 -1.95 -4.17
CA LEU A 155 5.86 -1.47 -3.58
C LEU A 155 6.88 -2.60 -3.42
N GLN A 156 6.44 -3.82 -3.12
CA GLN A 156 7.33 -4.97 -3.06
C GLN A 156 7.91 -5.30 -4.45
N GLN A 157 7.08 -5.36 -5.49
CA GLN A 157 7.56 -5.62 -6.85
C GLN A 157 8.57 -4.56 -7.31
N LEU A 158 8.31 -3.28 -6.99
CA LEU A 158 9.21 -2.18 -7.31
C LEU A 158 10.51 -2.21 -6.51
N ALA A 159 10.50 -2.75 -5.28
CA ALA A 159 11.70 -2.89 -4.45
C ALA A 159 12.58 -4.09 -4.85
N GLU A 160 12.01 -5.07 -5.56
CA GLU A 160 12.70 -6.27 -6.04
C GLU A 160 13.20 -6.16 -7.49
N ALA A 161 12.73 -5.15 -8.24
CA ALA A 161 13.10 -4.85 -9.63
C ALA A 161 14.48 -4.17 -9.73
#